data_AF-A0A381X4K3-F1
#
_entry.id   AF-A0A381X4K3-F1
#
_cell.length_a   1.000
_cell.length_b   1.000
_cell.length_c   1.000
_cell.angle_alpha   90.00
_cell.angle_beta   90.00
_cell.angle_gamma   90.00
#
_symmetry.space_group_name_H-M   'P 1'
#
loop_
_entity.id
_entity.type
_entity.pdbx_description
1 polymer ?
#
loop_
_entity_poly.entity_id
_entity_poly.type
_entity_poly.pdbx_seq_one_letter_code
_entity_poly.pdbx_strand_id
1 'polypeptide(L)'
;MTQLMKKPEKDSRRWVSHSVVARLKKYGYLLDVLKLLFHAHGRIRFSSTIRKNARLRGTESHRPVALLGTGLSLLSVDLANLQDVALFGCNEIYKHEDFRHIDLDYYTATVPYFGKLFGAAYVEDFQQYFSEIDEAFRGRDSRLFLNASLKPFLRQNKLLSHSPTSFFLSENSDPHD
;
A
#
# COMPACT_ATOMS: atom_id res chain seq x y z
N MET A 1 41.90 0.91 0.41
CA MET A 1 40.75 1.15 1.31
C MET A 1 39.55 0.43 0.72
N THR A 2 39.27 -0.77 1.21
CA THR A 2 38.18 -1.62 0.71
C THR A 2 36.92 -1.25 1.50
N GLN A 3 35.96 -0.59 0.85
CA GLN A 3 34.66 -0.34 1.47
C GLN A 3 33.98 -1.69 1.72
N LEU A 4 33.93 -2.08 2.99
CA LEU A 4 33.05 -3.12 3.48
C LEU A 4 31.61 -2.70 3.19
N MET A 5 31.02 -3.26 2.13
CA MET A 5 29.57 -3.21 1.94
C MET A 5 28.94 -3.73 3.22
N LYS A 6 28.23 -2.86 3.95
CA LYS A 6 27.37 -3.27 5.07
C LYS A 6 26.47 -4.38 4.55
N LYS A 7 26.52 -5.56 5.18
CA LYS A 7 25.54 -6.62 4.95
C LYS A 7 24.14 -5.98 5.02
N PRO A 8 23.27 -6.18 4.03
CA PRO A 8 21.91 -5.69 4.13
C PRO A 8 21.30 -6.27 5.41
N GLU A 9 20.84 -5.36 6.26
CA GLU A 9 20.10 -5.69 7.46
C GLU A 9 18.94 -6.62 7.04
N LYS A 10 18.71 -7.64 7.85
CA LYS A 10 17.88 -8.80 7.52
C LYS A 10 16.41 -8.36 7.44
N ASP A 11 16.00 -7.74 6.33
CA ASP A 11 14.63 -7.28 6.09
C ASP A 11 13.76 -8.53 5.86
N SER A 12 13.21 -9.02 6.97
CA SER A 12 12.39 -10.24 7.10
C SER A 12 11.18 -10.26 6.15
N ARG A 13 10.78 -9.09 5.66
CA ARG A 13 9.61 -8.88 4.78
C ARG A 13 9.69 -9.63 3.45
N ARG A 14 10.90 -9.83 2.89
CA ARG A 14 11.05 -10.49 1.57
C ARG A 14 10.90 -12.02 1.60
N TRP A 15 11.14 -12.67 2.73
CA TRP A 15 11.25 -14.14 2.81
C TRP A 15 9.96 -14.85 3.27
N VAL A 16 9.09 -14.15 3.98
CA VAL A 16 7.79 -14.70 4.42
C VAL A 16 6.85 -14.90 3.24
N SER A 17 6.85 -14.02 2.24
CA SER A 17 6.00 -14.16 1.05
C SER A 17 6.40 -15.34 0.16
N HIS A 18 7.70 -15.56 -0.06
CA HIS A 18 8.19 -16.62 -0.94
C HIS A 18 7.94 -18.03 -0.39
N SER A 19 8.19 -18.25 0.91
CA SER A 19 8.03 -19.57 1.55
C SER A 19 6.56 -19.99 1.69
N VAL A 20 5.67 -19.01 1.92
CA VAL A 20 4.23 -19.21 2.03
C VAL A 20 3.60 -19.46 0.67
N VAL A 21 3.90 -18.63 -0.33
CA VAL A 21 3.38 -18.81 -1.70
C VAL A 21 3.85 -20.15 -2.28
N ALA A 22 5.09 -20.58 -2.02
CA ALA A 22 5.60 -21.88 -2.44
C ALA A 22 4.86 -23.07 -1.79
N ARG A 23 4.52 -23.00 -0.49
CA ARG A 23 3.73 -24.03 0.20
C ARG A 23 2.27 -24.04 -0.26
N LEU A 24 1.72 -22.87 -0.58
CA LEU A 24 0.35 -22.68 -1.02
C LEU A 24 0.15 -23.13 -2.48
N LYS A 25 1.17 -23.07 -3.36
CA LYS A 25 1.09 -23.59 -4.73
C LYS A 25 0.65 -25.06 -4.82
N LYS A 26 0.92 -25.89 -3.79
CA LYS A 26 0.46 -27.29 -3.71
C LYS A 26 -1.08 -27.42 -3.65
N TYR A 27 -1.78 -26.37 -3.23
CA TYR A 27 -3.23 -26.32 -3.08
C TYR A 27 -3.87 -25.29 -4.03
N GLY A 28 -3.23 -24.99 -5.18
CA GLY A 28 -3.57 -23.87 -6.07
C GLY A 28 -5.07 -23.66 -6.28
N TYR A 29 -5.80 -24.72 -6.65
CA TYR A 29 -7.25 -24.66 -6.84
C TYR A 29 -8.03 -24.23 -5.59
N LEU A 30 -7.70 -24.80 -4.42
CA LEU A 30 -8.37 -24.44 -3.16
C LEU A 30 -8.08 -22.99 -2.77
N LEU A 31 -6.86 -22.50 -3.03
CA LEU A 31 -6.52 -21.10 -2.84
C LEU A 31 -7.31 -20.18 -3.74
N ASP A 32 -7.53 -20.56 -4.99
CA ASP A 32 -8.27 -19.73 -5.94
C ASP A 32 -9.76 -19.66 -5.55
N VAL A 33 -10.34 -20.76 -5.09
CA VAL A 33 -11.70 -20.78 -4.50
C VAL A 33 -11.77 -19.91 -3.24
N LEU A 34 -10.81 -20.02 -2.33
CA LEU A 34 -10.77 -19.22 -1.11
C LEU A 34 -10.60 -17.72 -1.41
N LYS A 35 -9.76 -17.37 -2.37
CA LYS A 35 -9.65 -15.98 -2.86
C LYS A 35 -11.01 -15.51 -3.38
N LEU A 36 -11.64 -16.29 -4.26
CA LEU A 36 -12.92 -15.91 -4.86
C LEU A 36 -14.01 -15.67 -3.80
N LEU A 37 -14.11 -16.55 -2.80
CA LEU A 37 -15.03 -16.39 -1.67
C LEU A 37 -14.68 -15.16 -0.82
N PHE A 38 -13.39 -14.93 -0.54
CA PHE A 38 -12.92 -13.75 0.18
C PHE A 38 -13.28 -12.45 -0.56
N HIS A 39 -13.09 -12.41 -1.87
CA HIS A 39 -13.43 -11.25 -2.70
C HIS A 39 -14.95 -11.04 -2.76
N ALA A 40 -15.73 -12.10 -2.96
CA ALA A 40 -17.19 -12.02 -2.95
C ALA A 40 -17.73 -11.48 -1.61
N HIS A 41 -17.21 -11.99 -0.49
CA HIS A 41 -17.52 -11.47 0.84
C HIS A 41 -17.13 -9.99 0.97
N GLY A 42 -15.93 -9.62 0.51
CA GLY A 42 -15.46 -8.24 0.50
C GLY A 42 -16.38 -7.31 -0.30
N ARG A 43 -16.83 -7.72 -1.49
CA ARG A 43 -17.74 -6.93 -2.34
C ARG A 43 -19.06 -6.66 -1.64
N ILE A 44 -19.65 -7.66 -1.00
CA ILE A 44 -20.90 -7.51 -0.24
C ILE A 44 -20.67 -6.56 0.94
N ARG A 45 -19.66 -6.84 1.76
CA ARG A 45 -19.34 -6.09 2.98
C ARG A 45 -19.01 -4.62 2.71
N PHE A 46 -18.32 -4.32 1.62
CA PHE A 46 -17.85 -2.98 1.28
C PHE A 46 -18.59 -2.35 0.09
N SER A 47 -19.76 -2.88 -0.27
CA SER A 47 -20.54 -2.42 -1.43
C SER A 47 -20.89 -0.93 -1.41
N SER A 48 -21.08 -0.33 -0.23
CA SER A 48 -21.32 1.11 -0.07
C SER A 48 -20.07 1.95 -0.34
N THR A 49 -18.89 1.46 0.04
CA THR A 49 -17.60 2.08 -0.27
C THR A 49 -17.33 2.02 -1.76
N ILE A 50 -17.52 0.85 -2.39
CA ILE A 50 -17.34 0.66 -3.84
C ILE A 50 -18.23 1.63 -4.64
N ARG A 51 -19.51 1.75 -4.27
CA ARG A 51 -20.44 2.69 -4.91
C ARG A 51 -20.02 4.15 -4.76
N LYS A 52 -19.37 4.52 -3.65
CA LYS A 52 -18.83 5.88 -3.46
C LYS A 52 -17.61 6.13 -4.34
N ASN A 53 -16.76 5.13 -4.53
CA ASN A 53 -15.55 5.28 -5.36
C ASN A 53 -15.87 5.43 -6.84
N ALA A 54 -16.96 4.83 -7.33
CA ALA A 54 -17.41 5.06 -8.69
C ALA A 54 -17.62 6.55 -9.00
N ARG A 55 -17.92 7.36 -7.97
CA ARG A 55 -18.09 8.82 -8.09
C ARG A 55 -16.77 9.59 -8.20
N LEU A 56 -15.62 8.96 -7.93
CA LEU A 56 -14.29 9.57 -8.09
C LEU A 56 -13.81 9.47 -9.55
N ARG A 57 -14.49 8.69 -10.41
CA ARG A 57 -14.11 8.57 -11.81
C ARG A 57 -14.34 9.90 -12.52
N GLY A 58 -13.26 10.47 -13.05
CA GLY A 58 -13.30 11.72 -13.82
C GLY A 58 -13.42 12.99 -12.98
N THR A 59 -13.20 12.93 -11.66
CA THR A 59 -13.27 14.12 -10.78
C THR A 59 -11.94 14.82 -10.58
N GLU A 60 -10.82 14.18 -10.91
CA GLU A 60 -9.47 14.75 -10.74
C GLU A 60 -8.91 15.29 -12.06
N SER A 61 -8.01 16.28 -11.93
CA SER A 61 -7.52 17.11 -13.05
C SER A 61 -6.86 16.32 -14.17
N HIS A 62 -6.90 16.85 -15.40
CA HIS A 62 -6.19 16.33 -16.58
C HIS A 62 -4.65 16.48 -16.53
N ARG A 63 -4.06 16.72 -15.35
CA ARG A 63 -2.61 16.81 -15.19
C ARG A 63 -1.98 15.41 -15.37
N PRO A 64 -0.80 15.31 -15.99
CA PRO A 64 -0.07 14.05 -16.03
C PRO A 64 0.23 13.54 -14.62
N VAL A 65 0.26 12.22 -14.45
CA VAL A 65 0.50 11.57 -13.15
C VAL A 65 1.80 10.78 -13.20
N ALA A 66 2.66 10.95 -12.21
CA ALA A 66 3.83 10.10 -11.99
C ALA A 66 3.54 9.11 -10.84
N LEU A 67 3.67 7.82 -11.15
CA LEU A 67 3.51 6.74 -10.17
C LEU A 67 4.88 6.37 -9.60
N LEU A 68 5.10 6.68 -8.33
CA LEU A 68 6.37 6.43 -7.63
C LEU A 68 6.29 5.10 -6.87
N GLY A 69 6.85 4.06 -7.48
CA GLY A 69 7.12 2.79 -6.81
C GLY A 69 8.41 2.83 -5.98
N THR A 70 8.62 1.81 -5.15
CA THR A 70 9.80 1.69 -4.26
C THR A 70 10.97 0.92 -4.88
N GLY A 71 11.05 0.89 -6.21
CA GLY A 71 12.12 0.19 -6.93
C GLY A 71 13.46 0.93 -6.86
N LEU A 72 14.58 0.21 -7.02
CA LEU A 72 15.92 0.79 -7.01
C LEU A 72 16.13 1.87 -8.09
N SER A 73 15.37 1.83 -9.18
CA SER A 73 15.39 2.86 -10.22
C SER A 73 15.02 4.25 -9.69
N LEU A 74 14.24 4.33 -8.61
CA LEU A 74 13.85 5.61 -8.01
C LEU A 74 15.06 6.39 -7.48
N LEU A 75 16.12 5.71 -7.04
CA LEU A 75 17.36 6.33 -6.55
C LEU A 75 18.09 7.16 -7.63
N SER A 76 17.75 6.94 -8.90
CA SER A 76 18.32 7.67 -10.04
C SER A 76 17.42 8.80 -10.56
N VAL A 77 16.25 9.02 -9.93
CA VAL A 77 15.29 10.04 -10.33
C VAL A 77 15.43 11.24 -9.40
N ASP A 78 15.67 12.41 -9.97
CA ASP A 78 15.59 13.67 -9.23
C ASP A 78 14.12 14.04 -9.01
N LEU A 79 13.60 13.69 -7.83
CA LEU A 79 12.19 13.91 -7.49
C LEU A 79 11.85 15.39 -7.30
N ALA A 80 12.84 16.27 -7.08
CA ALA A 80 12.61 17.70 -6.90
C ALA A 80 12.15 18.41 -8.19
N ASN A 81 12.38 17.78 -9.36
CA ASN A 81 12.04 18.33 -10.67
C ASN A 81 10.65 17.92 -11.18
N LEU A 82 9.84 17.21 -10.39
CA LEU A 82 8.52 16.71 -10.81
C LEU A 82 7.39 17.71 -10.50
N GLN A 83 7.55 18.98 -10.86
CA GLN A 83 6.65 20.07 -10.41
C GLN A 83 5.33 20.18 -11.20
N ASP A 84 5.29 19.72 -12.45
CA ASP A 84 4.11 19.84 -13.34
C ASP A 84 3.26 18.56 -13.42
N VAL A 85 3.56 17.57 -12.59
CA VAL A 85 2.87 16.28 -12.57
C VAL A 85 2.30 16.00 -11.19
N ALA A 86 1.14 15.37 -11.14
CA ALA A 86 0.61 14.87 -9.89
C ALA A 86 1.43 13.65 -9.43
N LEU A 87 1.89 13.65 -8.17
CA LEU A 87 2.72 12.59 -7.61
C LEU A 87 1.88 11.59 -6.83
N PHE A 88 1.95 10.32 -7.25
CA PHE A 88 1.28 9.22 -6.58
C PHE A 88 2.33 8.23 -6.04
N GLY A 89 2.55 8.25 -4.73
CA GLY A 89 3.48 7.32 -4.08
C GLY A 89 2.80 6.05 -3.55
N CYS A 90 3.57 4.98 -3.39
CA CYS A 90 3.07 3.76 -2.75
C CYS A 90 4.03 3.13 -1.72
N ASN A 91 3.44 2.37 -0.79
CA ASN A 91 4.14 1.55 0.21
C ASN A 91 5.26 2.33 0.93
N GLU A 92 6.51 1.85 0.91
CA GLU A 92 7.66 2.43 1.62
C GLU A 92 8.26 3.69 0.97
N ILE A 93 7.59 4.35 0.03
CA ILE A 93 8.07 5.62 -0.57
C ILE A 93 8.41 6.68 0.48
N TYR A 94 7.70 6.68 1.61
CA TYR A 94 7.95 7.58 2.74
C TYR A 94 9.32 7.39 3.42
N LYS A 95 10.02 6.28 3.12
CA LYS A 95 11.38 6.00 3.59
C LYS A 95 12.45 6.46 2.61
N HIS A 96 12.09 6.98 1.43
CA HIS A 96 13.05 7.54 0.49
C HIS A 96 13.77 8.73 1.13
N GLU A 97 15.07 8.89 0.87
CA GLU A 97 15.87 9.96 1.50
C GLU A 97 15.33 11.35 1.16
N ASP A 98 14.93 11.55 -0.10
CA ASP A 98 14.33 12.79 -0.57
C ASP A 98 12.85 12.95 -0.21
N PHE A 99 12.22 12.01 0.50
CA PHE A 99 10.79 12.08 0.79
C PHE A 99 10.40 13.37 1.52
N ARG A 100 11.31 13.92 2.32
CA ARG A 100 11.12 15.20 3.03
C ARG A 100 11.02 16.42 2.10
N HIS A 101 11.48 16.28 0.87
CA HIS A 101 11.53 17.34 -0.14
C HIS A 101 10.50 17.14 -1.26
N ILE A 102 9.70 16.06 -1.20
CA ILE A 102 8.63 15.80 -2.16
C ILE A 102 7.28 15.93 -1.46
N ASP A 103 6.34 16.61 -2.12
CA ASP A 103 4.95 16.64 -1.72
C ASP A 103 4.14 15.72 -2.63
N LEU A 104 3.68 14.59 -2.08
CA LEU A 104 2.80 13.69 -2.81
C LEU A 104 1.38 14.25 -2.81
N ASP A 105 0.74 14.34 -3.97
CA ASP A 105 -0.70 14.58 -4.05
C ASP A 105 -1.47 13.36 -3.50
N TYR A 106 -0.95 12.17 -3.80
CA TYR A 106 -1.64 10.91 -3.52
C TYR A 106 -0.71 9.85 -2.94
N TYR A 107 -1.24 9.05 -2.02
CA TYR A 107 -0.51 7.93 -1.44
C TYR A 107 -1.38 6.68 -1.27
N THR A 108 -0.80 5.51 -1.48
CA THR A 108 -1.45 4.22 -1.17
C THR A 108 -0.50 3.29 -0.44
N ALA A 109 -1.04 2.49 0.48
CA ALA A 109 -0.30 1.40 1.10
C ALA A 109 -1.08 0.11 0.88
N THR A 110 -0.39 -0.90 0.36
CA THR A 110 -0.96 -2.24 0.26
C THR A 110 -0.77 -2.98 1.57
N VAL A 111 -1.76 -3.80 1.93
CA VAL A 111 -1.62 -4.76 3.02
C VAL A 111 -1.18 -6.07 2.41
N PRO A 112 -0.15 -6.74 2.94
CA PRO A 112 0.08 -8.14 2.64
C PRO A 112 -1.20 -8.94 2.97
N TYR A 113 -1.90 -9.37 1.93
CA TYR A 113 -3.17 -10.12 1.97
C TYR A 113 -3.17 -11.30 2.98
N PHE A 114 -1.98 -11.81 3.26
CA PHE A 114 -1.72 -13.00 4.04
C PHE A 114 -1.50 -12.75 5.53
N GLY A 115 -1.31 -11.51 5.96
CA GLY A 115 -0.93 -11.14 7.31
C GLY A 115 -1.73 -11.74 8.48
N LYS A 116 -3.05 -11.82 8.32
CA LYS A 116 -3.94 -12.39 9.34
C LYS A 116 -3.71 -13.89 9.59
N LEU A 117 -3.08 -14.61 8.66
CA LEU A 117 -2.78 -16.03 8.83
C LEU A 117 -1.49 -16.29 9.64
N PHE A 118 -0.66 -15.25 9.90
CA PHE A 118 0.70 -15.42 10.46
C PHE A 118 0.87 -15.03 11.93
N GLY A 119 -0.19 -14.64 12.65
CA GLY A 119 -0.18 -14.48 14.11
C GLY A 119 0.26 -13.11 14.63
N ALA A 120 0.56 -13.03 15.94
CA ALA A 120 0.73 -11.77 16.69
C ALA A 120 1.91 -10.90 16.21
N ALA A 121 3.05 -11.50 15.84
CA ALA A 121 4.20 -10.76 15.32
C ALA A 121 3.85 -9.95 14.06
N TYR A 122 2.99 -10.49 13.19
CA TYR A 122 2.50 -9.74 12.03
C TYR A 122 1.62 -8.55 12.44
N VAL A 123 0.83 -8.68 13.52
CA VAL A 123 -0.04 -7.59 14.01
C VAL A 123 0.81 -6.44 14.58
N GLU A 124 1.87 -6.75 15.30
CA GLU A 124 2.83 -5.75 15.81
C GLU A 124 3.56 -5.05 14.66
N ASP A 125 4.08 -5.80 13.69
CA ASP A 125 4.70 -5.26 12.47
C ASP A 125 3.72 -4.37 11.69
N PHE A 126 2.44 -4.76 11.66
CA PHE A 126 1.38 -4.03 10.96
C PHE A 126 1.03 -2.70 11.64
N GLN A 127 0.98 -2.68 12.96
CA GLN A 127 0.78 -1.46 13.73
C GLN A 127 1.98 -0.53 13.59
N GLN A 128 3.20 -1.04 13.69
CA GLN A 128 4.40 -0.25 13.46
C GLN A 128 4.38 0.35 12.06
N TYR A 129 4.11 -0.45 11.03
CA TYR A 129 4.07 0.02 9.64
C TYR A 129 3.11 1.19 9.43
N PHE A 130 1.87 1.09 9.91
CA PHE A 130 0.90 2.19 9.78
C PHE A 130 1.18 3.37 10.72
N SER A 131 1.91 3.15 11.82
CA SER A 131 2.38 4.25 12.68
C SER A 131 3.47 5.07 12.00
N GLU A 132 4.39 4.41 11.29
CA GLU A 132 5.43 5.09 10.49
C GLU A 132 4.80 5.88 9.33
N ILE A 133 3.79 5.33 8.66
CA ILE A 133 3.02 6.07 7.64
C ILE A 133 2.30 7.27 8.30
N ASP A 134 1.66 7.08 9.44
CA ASP A 134 0.96 8.16 10.16
C ASP A 134 1.87 9.34 10.48
N GLU A 135 3.07 9.04 10.97
CA GLU A 135 4.10 10.03 11.25
C GLU A 135 4.59 10.72 9.98
N ALA A 136 4.91 9.96 8.93
CA ALA A 136 5.45 10.52 7.69
C ALA A 136 4.48 11.45 6.95
N PHE A 137 3.18 11.20 7.07
CA PHE A 137 2.12 12.01 6.44
C PHE A 137 1.49 13.03 7.39
N ARG A 138 2.01 13.18 8.61
CA ARG A 138 1.51 14.19 9.56
C ARG A 138 1.85 15.60 9.08
N GLY A 139 0.81 16.45 9.01
CA GLY A 139 0.96 17.82 8.53
C GLY A 139 1.15 17.95 7.02
N ARG A 140 0.91 16.88 6.25
CA ARG A 140 0.93 16.90 4.79
C ARG A 140 -0.49 16.85 4.23
N ASP A 141 -0.68 17.49 3.07
CA ASP A 141 -1.99 17.56 2.39
C ASP A 141 -2.27 16.38 1.45
N SER A 142 -1.41 15.36 1.45
CA SER A 142 -1.56 14.17 0.63
C SER A 142 -2.90 13.46 0.88
N ARG A 143 -3.62 13.13 -0.18
CA ARG A 143 -4.82 12.30 -0.10
C ARG A 143 -4.47 10.82 -0.13
N LEU A 144 -4.92 10.09 0.88
CA LEU A 144 -4.62 8.66 1.03
C LEU A 144 -5.71 7.82 0.37
N PHE A 145 -5.30 6.81 -0.39
CA PHE A 145 -6.15 5.77 -0.94
C PHE A 145 -5.77 4.45 -0.31
N LEU A 146 -6.66 3.89 0.52
CA LEU A 146 -6.35 2.69 1.30
C LEU A 146 -7.38 1.60 1.07
N ASN A 147 -6.99 0.34 1.23
CA ASN A 147 -7.93 -0.75 1.12
C ASN A 147 -9.03 -0.66 2.20
N ALA A 148 -10.29 -0.87 1.83
CA ALA A 148 -11.45 -0.74 2.72
C ALA A 148 -11.39 -1.68 3.94
N SER A 149 -10.68 -2.80 3.82
CA SER A 149 -10.44 -3.72 4.93
C SER A 149 -9.60 -3.11 6.07
N LEU A 150 -8.83 -2.05 5.79
CA LEU A 150 -8.04 -1.32 6.79
C LEU A 150 -8.87 -0.42 7.69
N LYS A 151 -10.06 -0.01 7.24
CA LYS A 151 -10.86 1.01 7.91
C LYS A 151 -11.13 0.74 9.40
N PRO A 152 -11.49 -0.48 9.83
CA PRO A 152 -11.68 -0.76 11.26
C PRO A 152 -10.38 -0.62 12.07
N PHE A 153 -9.28 -1.14 11.53
CA PHE A 153 -7.97 -1.12 12.18
C PHE A 153 -7.45 0.31 12.38
N LEU A 154 -7.49 1.14 11.33
CA LEU A 154 -7.03 2.53 11.41
C LEU A 154 -7.85 3.35 12.40
N ARG A 155 -9.18 3.14 12.42
CA ARG A 155 -10.09 3.82 13.37
C ARG A 155 -9.84 3.41 14.81
N GLN A 156 -9.68 2.12 15.07
CA GLN A 156 -9.44 1.60 16.42
C GLN A 156 -8.13 2.16 17.00
N ASN A 157 -7.10 2.29 16.17
CA ASN A 157 -5.78 2.76 16.59
C ASN A 157 -5.57 4.28 16.41
N LYS A 158 -6.60 5.02 15.97
CA LYS A 158 -6.53 6.46 15.68
C LYS A 158 -5.38 6.85 14.73
N LEU A 159 -5.09 5.99 13.75
CA LEU A 159 -4.07 6.22 12.73
C LEU A 159 -4.69 6.89 11.50
N LEU A 160 -3.94 7.80 10.89
CA LEU A 160 -4.22 8.54 9.66
C LEU A 160 -5.48 9.41 9.75
N SER A 161 -5.88 9.80 10.96
CA SER A 161 -7.09 10.60 11.18
C SER A 161 -6.96 12.04 10.71
N HIS A 162 -5.74 12.55 10.54
CA HIS A 162 -5.47 13.91 10.06
C HIS A 162 -5.42 14.01 8.53
N SER A 163 -5.28 12.90 7.80
CA SER A 163 -5.15 12.92 6.34
C SER A 163 -6.48 12.61 5.63
N PRO A 164 -6.81 13.31 4.52
CA PRO A 164 -7.97 12.97 3.70
C PRO A 164 -7.87 11.55 3.17
N THR A 165 -8.68 10.62 3.69
CA THR A 165 -8.57 9.19 3.35
C THR A 165 -9.79 8.68 2.60
N SER A 166 -9.56 8.19 1.38
CA SER A 166 -10.53 7.44 0.57
C SER A 166 -10.26 5.95 0.67
N PHE A 167 -11.31 5.14 0.78
CA PHE A 167 -11.18 3.70 0.92
C PHE A 167 -11.59 2.98 -0.36
N PHE A 168 -10.84 1.98 -0.82
CA PHE A 168 -11.17 1.20 -2.01
C PHE A 168 -11.14 -0.31 -1.78
N LEU A 169 -11.87 -1.05 -2.61
CA LEU A 169 -11.73 -2.50 -2.68
C LEU A 169 -11.11 -2.82 -4.03
N SER A 170 -9.98 -3.52 -4.05
CA SER A 170 -9.46 -4.09 -5.29
C SER A 170 -10.50 -5.09 -5.79
N GLU A 171 -11.12 -4.80 -6.92
CA GLU A 171 -11.62 -5.86 -7.77
C GLU A 171 -10.37 -6.56 -8.32
N ASN A 172 -10.31 -7.90 -8.29
CA ASN A 172 -9.31 -8.54 -9.13
C ASN A 172 -9.66 -8.11 -10.56
N SER A 173 -8.69 -7.50 -11.25
CA SER A 173 -8.68 -7.59 -12.70
C SER A 173 -8.79 -9.07 -13.05
N ASP A 174 -9.70 -9.39 -13.95
CA ASP A 174 -9.81 -10.71 -14.52
C ASP A 174 -8.40 -11.19 -14.90
N PRO A 175 -7.97 -12.43 -14.62
CA PRO A 175 -6.71 -12.96 -15.15
C PRO A 175 -6.70 -13.09 -16.69
N HIS A 176 -7.73 -12.54 -17.37
CA HIS A 176 -7.96 -12.57 -18.80
C HIS A 176 -7.96 -11.17 -19.46
N ASP A 177 -7.67 -10.10 -18.72
CA ASP A 177 -7.38 -8.76 -19.27
C ASP A 177 -5.87 -8.53 -19.45
#